data_AF-A0A1Q9XZT6-F1
#
_entry.id   AF-A0A1Q9XZT6-F1
#
_cell.length_a   1.000
_cell.length_b   1.000
_cell.length_c   1.000
_cell.angle_alpha   90.00
_cell.angle_beta   90.00
_cell.angle_gamma   90.00
#
_symmetry.space_group_name_H-M   'P 1'
#
loop_
_entity.id
_entity.type
_entity.pdbx_description
1 polymer ?
#
loop_
_entity_poly.entity_id
_entity_poly.type
_entity_poly.pdbx_seq_one_letter_code
_entity_poly.pdbx_strand_id
1 'polypeptide(L)'
;MKVLVFPCGSEIGLEIHAALKYSKAVQLYGASSVADHGEFVYRRYRQMNVDVRSTHFIQQLNALCREWGIDMILPAHDSVILKLAECREQLAATPVVPNAEVAGICRNKNLTYARLSGAGCDFVPNSIQGLASAYPIFAKPAVGQGSQGAERVDDRQRHQQLLDSGTEYVFSEYLPGAEYTVDCIGDAKGSLLHWAPRERTRVKSGISVRTRPALLGAAVQQMAEEITRIFRFKGAWFFQIKADAEGRFKLLEVAPRIAGSMGLSRNLGINYPLLSLYAHAGLPFAVLPQVYPIEMDRALQSRFKVGLEYDAVYLDLDDTLIIDGQVNSLLMALLYQWAGRGVDVILITRHASCPRATLAYYRISEQLFSEIIHIVDGSPKSRVIETARAALFIDDSYRERLDVSQKVGIAVFDVDAVEQLLDWRA
;
A
#
# COMPACT_ATOMS: atom_id res chain seq x y z
N MET A 1 -6.54 -14.28 -13.27
CA MET A 1 -5.18 -13.85 -13.65
C MET A 1 -4.25 -13.98 -12.45
N LYS A 2 -3.07 -14.57 -12.62
CA LYS A 2 -2.01 -14.63 -11.61
C LYS A 2 -1.07 -13.44 -11.78
N VAL A 3 -0.94 -12.63 -10.74
CA VAL A 3 -0.20 -11.37 -10.77
C VAL A 3 0.94 -11.42 -9.76
N LEU A 4 2.16 -11.19 -10.26
CA LEU A 4 3.35 -11.05 -9.42
C LEU A 4 3.58 -9.57 -9.11
N VAL A 5 3.70 -9.23 -7.83
CA VAL A 5 4.11 -7.90 -7.36
C VAL A 5 5.59 -7.94 -6.97
N PHE A 6 6.39 -7.00 -7.48
CA PHE A 6 7.84 -6.96 -7.21
C PHE A 6 8.41 -5.52 -7.14
N PRO A 7 9.14 -5.15 -6.07
CA PRO A 7 9.25 -5.82 -4.78
C PRO A 7 7.92 -5.72 -4.01
N CYS A 8 7.45 -6.80 -3.41
CA CYS A 8 6.11 -6.84 -2.83
C CYS A 8 5.99 -6.16 -1.45
N GLY A 9 7.06 -6.05 -0.68
CA GLY A 9 7.05 -5.43 0.65
C GLY A 9 7.35 -3.93 0.67
N SER A 10 7.51 -3.28 -0.49
CA SER A 10 7.61 -1.81 -0.53
C SER A 10 6.26 -1.17 -0.21
N GLU A 11 6.23 0.11 0.18
CA GLU A 11 4.99 0.88 0.37
C GLU A 11 4.04 0.81 -0.83
N ILE A 12 4.60 0.78 -2.05
CA ILE A 12 3.81 0.64 -3.28
C ILE A 12 3.28 -0.80 -3.39
N GLY A 13 4.10 -1.79 -3.06
CA GLY A 13 3.72 -3.21 -3.08
C GLY A 13 2.62 -3.54 -2.07
N LEU A 14 2.65 -2.92 -0.90
CA LEU A 14 1.61 -3.06 0.14
C LEU A 14 0.29 -2.39 -0.26
N GLU A 15 0.33 -1.25 -0.95
CA GLU A 15 -0.89 -0.66 -1.51
C GLU A 15 -1.46 -1.51 -2.65
N ILE A 16 -0.62 -2.06 -3.53
CA ILE A 16 -1.06 -3.00 -4.57
C ILE A 16 -1.73 -4.24 -3.93
N HIS A 17 -1.15 -4.79 -2.87
CA HIS A 17 -1.74 -5.88 -2.10
C HIS A 17 -3.12 -5.50 -1.56
N ALA A 18 -3.22 -4.37 -0.83
CA ALA A 18 -4.47 -3.90 -0.25
C ALA A 18 -5.56 -3.68 -1.31
N ALA A 19 -5.16 -3.26 -2.51
CA ALA A 19 -6.06 -3.03 -3.63
C ALA A 19 -6.56 -4.31 -4.31
N LEU A 20 -5.75 -5.37 -4.34
CA LEU A 20 -6.04 -6.55 -5.15
C LEU A 20 -6.45 -7.78 -4.34
N LYS A 21 -6.19 -7.83 -3.03
CA LYS A 21 -6.37 -9.04 -2.20
C LYS A 21 -7.76 -9.66 -2.18
N TYR A 22 -8.81 -8.86 -2.40
CA TYR A 22 -10.20 -9.35 -2.45
C TYR A 22 -10.75 -9.46 -3.87
N SER A 23 -9.92 -9.22 -4.89
CA SER A 23 -10.34 -9.33 -6.28
C SER A 23 -10.49 -10.81 -6.67
N LYS A 24 -11.70 -11.21 -7.04
CA LYS A 24 -11.96 -12.57 -7.59
C LYS A 24 -11.26 -12.81 -8.93
N ALA A 25 -10.86 -11.74 -9.63
CA ALA A 25 -10.18 -11.83 -10.92
C ALA A 25 -8.66 -12.03 -10.79
N VAL A 26 -8.09 -11.80 -9.60
CA VAL A 26 -6.64 -11.75 -9.37
C VAL A 26 -6.23 -12.74 -8.28
N GLN A 27 -5.19 -13.53 -8.57
CA GLN A 27 -4.44 -14.27 -7.56
C GLN A 27 -3.09 -13.58 -7.38
N LEU A 28 -2.79 -13.13 -6.16
CA LEU A 28 -1.58 -12.38 -5.86
C LEU A 28 -0.41 -13.29 -5.50
N TYR A 29 0.75 -12.94 -6.04
CA TYR A 29 2.04 -13.53 -5.72
C TYR A 29 3.00 -12.40 -5.39
N GLY A 30 3.78 -12.55 -4.32
CA GLY A 30 4.76 -11.57 -3.89
C GLY A 30 6.18 -12.08 -4.07
N ALA A 31 7.08 -11.23 -4.56
CA ALA A 31 8.51 -11.49 -4.46
C ALA A 31 9.31 -10.22 -4.19
N SER A 32 10.45 -10.36 -3.54
CA SER A 32 11.37 -9.27 -3.20
C SER A 32 12.82 -9.76 -3.22
N SER A 33 13.79 -8.86 -3.49
CA SER A 33 15.22 -9.18 -3.43
C SER A 33 15.77 -9.35 -2.01
N VAL A 34 14.99 -8.98 -1.01
CA VAL A 34 15.36 -9.01 0.42
C VAL A 34 14.17 -9.51 1.23
N ALA A 35 14.45 -10.03 2.42
CA ALA A 35 13.40 -10.29 3.41
C ALA A 35 12.74 -8.96 3.78
N ASP A 36 11.42 -8.88 3.66
CA ASP A 36 10.65 -7.67 3.90
C ASP A 36 9.23 -7.99 4.40
N HIS A 37 8.43 -6.94 4.62
CA HIS A 37 7.06 -7.08 5.13
C HIS A 37 6.15 -7.89 4.19
N GLY A 38 6.54 -8.11 2.94
CA GLY A 38 5.80 -8.92 1.97
C GLY A 38 5.57 -10.34 2.45
N GLU A 39 6.50 -10.93 3.22
CA GLU A 39 6.35 -12.28 3.79
C GLU A 39 5.09 -12.41 4.68
N PHE A 40 4.68 -11.32 5.33
CA PHE A 40 3.60 -11.30 6.30
C PHE A 40 2.23 -10.99 5.69
N VAL A 41 2.19 -10.55 4.43
CA VAL A 41 0.92 -10.15 3.76
C VAL A 41 0.66 -10.88 2.45
N TYR A 42 1.64 -11.50 1.81
CA TYR A 42 1.42 -12.34 0.63
C TYR A 42 1.43 -13.82 1.01
N ARG A 43 0.34 -14.54 0.72
CA ARG A 43 0.25 -15.99 1.01
C ARG A 43 1.26 -16.80 0.19
N ARG A 44 1.51 -16.38 -1.05
CA ARG A 44 2.57 -16.92 -1.91
C ARG A 44 3.68 -15.88 -2.02
N TYR A 45 4.75 -16.07 -1.25
CA TYR A 45 5.90 -15.18 -1.19
C TYR A 45 7.20 -15.91 -1.60
N ARG A 46 8.12 -15.19 -2.25
CA ARG A 46 9.50 -15.64 -2.43
C ARG A 46 10.50 -14.50 -2.32
N GLN A 47 11.49 -14.70 -1.44
CA GLN A 47 12.71 -13.90 -1.48
C GLN A 47 13.60 -14.39 -2.63
N MET A 48 13.99 -13.48 -3.52
CA MET A 48 14.96 -13.70 -4.59
C MET A 48 16.34 -13.26 -4.12
N ASN A 49 17.38 -14.05 -4.38
CA ASN A 49 18.75 -13.72 -3.97
C ASN A 49 19.49 -12.87 -5.03
N VAL A 50 18.76 -12.00 -5.74
CA VAL A 50 19.32 -11.13 -6.79
C VAL A 50 18.73 -9.73 -6.71
N ASP A 51 19.60 -8.73 -6.80
CA ASP A 51 19.23 -7.32 -6.94
C ASP A 51 18.80 -7.01 -8.39
N VAL A 52 17.92 -6.02 -8.58
CA VAL A 52 17.42 -5.59 -9.89
C VAL A 52 18.52 -5.17 -10.87
N ARG A 53 19.67 -4.71 -10.37
CA ARG A 53 20.85 -4.33 -11.16
C ARG A 53 21.67 -5.53 -11.64
N SER A 54 21.44 -6.71 -11.07
CA SER A 54 22.12 -7.94 -11.48
C SER A 54 21.74 -8.34 -12.90
N THR A 55 22.73 -8.82 -13.66
CA THR A 55 22.52 -9.42 -14.99
C THR A 55 21.64 -10.67 -14.93
N HIS A 56 21.60 -11.36 -13.79
CA HIS A 56 20.79 -12.56 -13.57
C HIS A 56 19.36 -12.28 -13.11
N PHE A 57 18.98 -11.01 -12.88
CA PHE A 57 17.67 -10.64 -12.36
C PHE A 57 16.52 -11.18 -13.22
N ILE A 58 16.54 -10.91 -14.53
CA ILE A 58 15.49 -11.32 -15.47
C ILE A 58 15.41 -12.84 -15.57
N GLN A 59 16.55 -13.53 -15.57
CA GLN A 59 16.60 -15.00 -15.60
C GLN A 59 15.85 -15.61 -14.40
N GLN A 60 16.13 -15.12 -13.18
CA GLN A 60 15.46 -15.62 -11.98
C GLN A 60 13.99 -15.22 -11.93
N LEU A 61 13.66 -13.98 -12.31
CA LEU A 61 12.28 -13.51 -12.37
C LEU A 61 11.44 -14.37 -13.32
N ASN A 62 12.01 -14.71 -14.48
CA ASN A 62 11.36 -15.58 -15.46
C ASN A 62 11.20 -17.02 -14.97
N ALA A 63 12.20 -17.57 -14.26
CA ALA A 63 12.08 -18.89 -13.65
C ALA A 63 10.91 -18.92 -12.65
N LEU A 64 10.82 -17.88 -11.82
CA LEU A 64 9.71 -17.71 -10.88
C LEU A 64 8.35 -17.58 -11.59
N CYS A 65 8.28 -16.76 -12.63
CA CYS A 65 7.06 -16.57 -13.41
C CYS A 65 6.58 -17.88 -14.03
N ARG A 66 7.49 -18.68 -14.61
CA ARG A 66 7.16 -20.01 -15.17
C ARG A 66 6.73 -21.00 -14.11
N GLU A 67 7.43 -21.05 -12.98
CA GLU A 67 7.09 -21.96 -11.87
C GLU A 67 5.68 -21.71 -11.35
N TRP A 68 5.28 -20.44 -11.18
CA TRP A 68 3.97 -20.09 -10.63
C TRP A 68 2.88 -19.88 -11.70
N GLY A 69 3.26 -19.87 -12.98
CA GLY A 69 2.38 -19.58 -14.11
C GLY A 69 1.85 -18.14 -14.08
N ILE A 70 2.73 -17.17 -13.81
CA ILE A 70 2.37 -15.75 -13.70
C ILE A 70 1.97 -15.19 -15.07
N ASP A 71 0.84 -14.49 -15.11
CA ASP A 71 0.33 -13.84 -16.33
C ASP A 71 0.90 -12.41 -16.47
N MET A 72 0.97 -11.68 -15.35
CA MET A 72 1.41 -10.27 -15.33
C MET A 72 2.31 -9.93 -14.16
N ILE A 73 3.22 -8.97 -14.37
CA ILE A 73 4.14 -8.44 -13.36
C ILE A 73 3.80 -6.98 -13.08
N LEU A 74 3.45 -6.66 -11.83
CA LEU A 74 3.23 -5.30 -11.32
C LEU A 74 4.47 -4.82 -10.56
N PRO A 75 5.25 -3.89 -11.12
CA PRO A 75 6.39 -3.34 -10.39
C PRO A 75 5.96 -2.35 -9.32
N ALA A 76 6.64 -2.42 -8.20
CA ALA A 76 6.40 -1.57 -7.03
C ALA A 76 7.64 -0.73 -6.66
N HIS A 77 8.48 -0.44 -7.66
CA HIS A 77 9.69 0.36 -7.50
C HIS A 77 10.17 0.93 -8.85
N ASP A 78 10.62 2.18 -8.87
CA ASP A 78 10.94 2.91 -10.10
C ASP A 78 12.08 2.28 -10.93
N SER A 79 13.12 1.74 -10.29
CA SER A 79 14.19 1.02 -11.02
C SER A 79 13.72 -0.29 -11.64
N VAL A 80 12.72 -0.94 -11.05
CA VAL A 80 12.15 -2.19 -11.60
C VAL A 80 11.33 -1.87 -12.84
N ILE A 81 10.59 -0.76 -12.85
CA ILE A 81 9.82 -0.32 -14.03
C ILE A 81 10.74 -0.21 -15.25
N LEU A 82 11.85 0.53 -15.11
CA LEU A 82 12.80 0.72 -16.20
C LEU A 82 13.36 -0.63 -16.66
N LYS A 83 13.83 -1.46 -15.71
CA LYS A 83 14.42 -2.77 -16.03
C LYS A 83 13.44 -3.70 -16.76
N LEU A 84 12.19 -3.76 -16.33
CA LEU A 84 11.16 -4.57 -16.98
C LEU A 84 10.79 -4.01 -18.36
N ALA A 85 10.78 -2.68 -18.53
CA ALA A 85 10.48 -2.06 -19.81
C ALA A 85 11.60 -2.31 -20.85
N GLU A 86 12.86 -2.21 -20.44
CA GLU A 86 14.04 -2.51 -21.28
C GLU A 86 14.11 -3.99 -21.69
N CYS A 87 13.74 -4.89 -20.77
CA CYS A 87 13.80 -6.33 -20.99
C CYS A 87 12.45 -6.94 -21.40
N ARG A 88 11.48 -6.14 -21.88
CA ARG A 88 10.11 -6.57 -22.17
C ARG A 88 10.02 -7.86 -22.99
N GLU A 89 10.78 -7.93 -24.09
CA GLU A 89 10.78 -9.08 -25.02
C GLU A 89 11.39 -10.35 -24.41
N GLN A 90 12.12 -10.23 -23.30
CA GLN A 90 12.74 -11.37 -22.62
C GLN A 90 11.86 -11.91 -21.49
N LEU A 91 10.79 -11.23 -21.10
CA LEU A 91 9.99 -11.58 -19.93
C LEU A 91 9.02 -12.74 -20.23
N ALA A 92 8.90 -13.66 -19.27
CA ALA A 92 7.97 -14.78 -19.33
C ALA A 92 6.51 -14.42 -19.02
N ALA A 93 6.26 -13.18 -18.56
CA ALA A 93 4.95 -12.66 -18.18
C ALA A 93 4.84 -11.19 -18.60
N THR A 94 3.62 -10.69 -18.80
CA THR A 94 3.40 -9.32 -19.30
C THR A 94 3.73 -8.29 -18.24
N PRO A 95 4.70 -7.38 -18.43
CA PRO A 95 4.97 -6.33 -17.46
C PRO A 95 3.96 -5.18 -17.58
N VAL A 96 3.43 -4.75 -16.43
CA VAL A 96 2.53 -3.60 -16.27
C VAL A 96 3.38 -2.32 -16.16
N VAL A 97 4.00 -1.96 -17.28
CA VAL A 97 4.93 -0.83 -17.43
C VAL A 97 4.73 -0.16 -18.79
N PRO A 98 5.14 1.11 -18.97
CA PRO A 98 5.18 1.73 -20.29
C PRO A 98 6.27 1.11 -21.18
N ASN A 99 6.41 1.61 -22.41
CA ASN A 99 7.54 1.22 -23.27
C ASN A 99 8.87 1.73 -22.68
N ALA A 100 10.00 1.18 -23.16
CA ALA A 100 11.33 1.48 -22.63
C ALA A 100 11.71 2.97 -22.74
N GLU A 101 11.35 3.63 -23.84
CA GLU A 101 11.62 5.06 -24.06
C GLU A 101 10.92 5.91 -22.98
N VAL A 102 9.61 5.72 -22.81
CA VAL A 102 8.81 6.46 -21.82
C VAL A 102 9.27 6.13 -20.40
N ALA A 103 9.58 4.87 -20.10
CA ALA A 103 10.13 4.49 -18.79
C ALA A 103 11.45 5.21 -18.51
N GLY A 104 12.36 5.27 -19.49
CA GLY A 104 13.63 5.97 -19.39
C GLY A 104 13.47 7.47 -19.19
N ILE A 105 12.57 8.10 -19.95
CA ILE A 105 12.26 9.54 -19.81
C ILE A 105 11.71 9.83 -18.41
N CYS A 106 10.69 9.11 -17.94
CA CYS A 106 10.10 9.35 -16.63
C CYS A 106 11.06 9.03 -15.47
N ARG A 107 12.05 8.16 -15.68
CA ARG A 107 13.05 7.83 -14.66
C ARG A 107 14.04 8.98 -14.43
N ASN A 108 14.29 9.82 -15.43
CA ASN A 108 15.20 10.96 -15.36
C ASN A 108 14.42 12.28 -15.48
N LYS A 109 14.44 13.08 -14.42
CA LYS A 109 13.71 14.35 -14.36
C LYS A 109 14.18 15.38 -15.39
N ASN A 110 15.47 15.42 -15.73
CA ASN A 110 15.98 16.29 -16.81
C ASN A 110 15.37 15.91 -18.16
N LEU A 111 15.32 14.61 -18.48
CA LEU A 111 14.69 14.12 -19.70
C LEU A 111 13.19 14.37 -19.73
N THR A 112 12.50 14.20 -18.59
CA THR A 112 11.07 14.50 -18.47
C THR A 112 10.80 15.98 -18.75
N TYR A 113 11.58 16.88 -18.15
CA TYR A 113 11.46 18.32 -18.35
C TYR A 113 11.79 18.74 -19.78
N ALA A 114 12.87 18.22 -20.35
CA ALA A 114 13.25 18.49 -21.74
C ALA A 114 12.15 18.05 -22.72
N ARG A 115 11.56 16.86 -22.53
CA ARG A 115 10.48 16.35 -23.38
C ARG A 115 9.22 17.20 -23.29
N LEU A 116 8.81 17.62 -22.09
CA LEU A 116 7.60 18.41 -21.88
C LEU A 116 7.78 19.86 -22.35
N SER A 117 8.91 20.49 -22.01
CA SER A 117 9.24 21.84 -22.45
C SER A 117 9.39 21.93 -23.97
N GLY A 118 10.06 20.94 -24.59
CA GLY A 118 10.18 20.86 -26.05
C GLY A 118 8.84 20.63 -26.77
N ALA A 119 7.81 20.16 -26.06
CA ALA A 119 6.44 20.03 -26.56
C ALA A 119 5.56 21.26 -26.29
N GLY A 120 6.13 22.33 -25.72
CA GLY A 120 5.45 23.60 -25.46
C GLY A 120 4.73 23.69 -24.11
N CYS A 121 4.93 22.75 -23.19
CA CYS A 121 4.30 22.79 -21.86
C CYS A 121 4.95 23.88 -20.97
N ASP A 122 4.15 24.83 -20.47
CA ASP A 122 4.59 26.00 -19.69
C ASP A 122 4.66 25.75 -18.17
N PHE A 123 4.17 24.60 -17.72
CA PHE A 123 4.17 24.17 -16.34
C PHE A 123 5.50 23.51 -15.90
N VAL A 124 6.48 23.40 -16.78
CA VAL A 124 7.83 22.96 -16.39
C VAL A 124 8.50 24.07 -15.56
N PRO A 125 9.14 23.75 -14.42
CA PRO A 125 9.89 24.76 -13.66
C PRO A 125 11.03 25.36 -14.48
N ASN A 126 11.36 26.62 -14.22
CA ASN A 126 12.52 27.28 -14.82
C ASN A 126 13.79 26.52 -14.44
N SER A 127 14.50 25.99 -15.45
CA SER A 127 15.77 25.28 -15.26
C SER A 127 16.92 26.26 -15.05
N ILE A 128 17.84 25.92 -14.15
CA ILE A 128 19.04 26.70 -13.89
C ILE A 128 20.25 25.94 -14.44
N GLN A 129 21.00 26.61 -15.31
CA GLN A 129 22.20 26.06 -15.94
C GLN A 129 23.45 26.67 -15.29
N GLY A 130 24.35 25.82 -14.81
CA GLY A 130 25.51 26.28 -14.03
C GLY A 130 25.09 27.01 -12.76
N LEU A 131 25.90 27.97 -12.31
CA LEU A 131 25.61 28.73 -11.09
C LEU A 131 24.46 29.71 -11.28
N ALA A 132 23.53 29.71 -10.32
CA ALA A 132 22.37 30.59 -10.31
C ALA A 132 22.76 32.06 -10.10
N SER A 133 22.01 32.96 -10.71
CA SER A 133 22.10 34.41 -10.50
C SER A 133 21.41 34.88 -9.22
N ALA A 134 20.45 34.10 -8.72
CA ALA A 134 19.68 34.38 -7.51
C ALA A 134 19.42 33.09 -6.72
N TYR A 135 19.27 33.24 -5.40
CA TYR A 135 18.97 32.16 -4.45
C TYR A 135 17.77 32.57 -3.59
N PRO A 136 17.00 31.61 -3.03
CA PRO A 136 17.22 30.17 -3.09
C PRO A 136 16.82 29.52 -4.40
N ILE A 137 17.46 28.40 -4.71
CA ILE A 137 17.08 27.48 -5.79
C ILE A 137 16.73 26.12 -5.20
N PHE A 138 16.27 25.19 -6.02
CA PHE A 138 16.05 23.82 -5.61
C PHE A 138 16.90 22.85 -6.43
N ALA A 139 17.55 21.91 -5.75
CA ALA A 139 18.36 20.87 -6.35
C ALA A 139 17.78 19.50 -6.04
N LYS A 140 17.73 18.60 -7.03
CA LYS A 140 17.34 17.21 -6.84
C LYS A 140 18.08 16.29 -7.81
N PRO A 141 18.48 15.07 -7.41
CA PRO A 141 19.07 14.12 -8.34
C PRO A 141 18.13 13.87 -9.53
N ALA A 142 18.70 13.85 -10.74
CA ALA A 142 17.98 13.61 -11.98
C ALA A 142 17.25 12.26 -11.92
N VAL A 143 17.95 11.23 -11.44
CA VAL A 143 17.40 9.90 -11.13
C VAL A 143 17.40 9.70 -9.62
N GLY A 144 16.24 9.37 -9.04
CA GLY A 144 16.12 9.20 -7.58
C GLY A 144 14.72 8.80 -7.14
N GLN A 145 14.50 8.74 -5.83
CA GLN A 145 13.21 8.41 -5.20
C GLN A 145 13.15 8.93 -3.76
N GLY A 146 11.95 9.07 -3.20
CA GLY A 146 11.76 9.39 -1.78
C GLY A 146 12.45 10.68 -1.32
N SER A 147 12.56 11.68 -2.21
CA SER A 147 13.26 12.94 -1.97
C SER A 147 14.72 12.82 -1.52
N GLN A 148 15.36 11.67 -1.72
CA GLN A 148 16.77 11.48 -1.36
C GLN A 148 17.66 12.40 -2.20
N GLY A 149 18.50 13.18 -1.51
CA GLY A 149 19.38 14.18 -2.13
C GLY A 149 18.68 15.43 -2.65
N ALA A 150 17.37 15.60 -2.44
CA ALA A 150 16.65 16.81 -2.82
C ALA A 150 16.79 17.87 -1.71
N GLU A 151 17.21 19.08 -2.07
CA GLU A 151 17.45 20.16 -1.11
C GLU A 151 17.17 21.56 -1.68
N ARG A 152 16.79 22.47 -0.78
CA ARG A 152 16.82 23.90 -1.04
C ARG A 152 18.26 24.37 -0.93
N VAL A 153 18.74 25.09 -1.93
CA VAL A 153 20.10 25.62 -2.01
C VAL A 153 20.03 27.12 -1.83
N ASP A 154 20.58 27.62 -0.73
CA ASP A 154 20.47 29.02 -0.33
C ASP A 154 21.64 29.91 -0.80
N ASP A 155 22.74 29.31 -1.25
CA ASP A 155 23.93 30.07 -1.66
C ASP A 155 24.73 29.41 -2.79
N ARG A 156 25.64 30.21 -3.35
CA ARG A 156 26.55 29.82 -4.44
C ARG A 156 27.53 28.72 -4.05
N GLN A 157 27.98 28.69 -2.79
CA GLN A 157 28.97 27.72 -2.34
C GLN A 157 28.37 26.31 -2.34
N ARG A 158 27.18 26.13 -1.76
CA ARG A 158 26.48 24.85 -1.77
C ARG A 158 26.10 24.42 -3.18
N HIS A 159 25.68 25.37 -4.03
CA HIS A 159 25.40 25.08 -5.44
C HIS A 159 26.65 24.53 -6.17
N GLN A 160 27.80 25.17 -6.00
CA GLN A 160 29.06 24.71 -6.59
C GLN A 160 29.43 23.29 -6.12
N GLN A 161 29.27 22.98 -4.83
CA GLN A 161 29.51 21.64 -4.30
C GLN A 161 28.65 20.56 -4.97
N LEU A 162 27.39 20.87 -5.27
CA LEU A 162 26.49 19.93 -5.94
C LEU A 162 26.87 19.72 -7.40
N LEU A 163 27.28 20.78 -8.11
CA LEU A 163 27.81 20.69 -9.47
C LEU A 163 29.06 19.82 -9.54
N ASP A 164 29.95 19.94 -8.55
CA ASP A 164 31.21 19.20 -8.49
C ASP A 164 31.08 17.78 -7.91
N SER A 165 29.87 17.39 -7.48
CA SER A 165 29.63 16.09 -6.82
C SER A 165 29.73 14.87 -7.75
N GLY A 166 29.72 15.09 -9.07
CA GLY A 166 29.65 14.02 -10.08
C GLY A 166 28.28 13.34 -10.19
N THR A 167 27.29 13.72 -9.37
CA THR A 167 25.90 13.28 -9.51
C THR A 167 25.16 14.20 -10.48
N GLU A 168 24.37 13.63 -11.38
CA GLU A 168 23.51 14.41 -12.25
C GLU A 168 22.33 15.01 -11.46
N TYR A 169 22.24 16.33 -11.41
CA TYR A 169 21.17 17.06 -10.73
C TYR A 169 20.24 17.76 -11.72
N VAL A 170 19.02 18.03 -11.24
CA VAL A 170 18.13 19.05 -11.78
C VAL A 170 18.20 20.24 -10.84
N PHE A 171 18.58 21.40 -11.37
CA PHE A 171 18.51 22.68 -10.68
C PHE A 171 17.35 23.48 -11.25
N SER A 172 16.46 23.96 -10.37
CA SER A 172 15.29 24.74 -10.76
C SER A 172 15.04 25.91 -9.82
N GLU A 173 14.14 26.80 -10.23
CA GLU A 173 13.54 27.77 -9.31
C GLU A 173 13.01 27.12 -8.04
N TYR A 174 13.07 27.85 -6.92
CA TYR A 174 12.47 27.42 -5.67
C TYR A 174 10.96 27.68 -5.68
N LEU A 175 10.17 26.63 -5.42
CA LEU A 175 8.72 26.70 -5.39
C LEU A 175 8.24 26.73 -3.92
N PRO A 176 7.75 27.87 -3.40
CA PRO A 176 7.42 28.01 -1.97
C PRO A 176 6.02 27.50 -1.60
N GLY A 177 5.13 27.31 -2.58
CA GLY A 177 3.72 27.04 -2.32
C GLY A 177 3.38 25.59 -1.99
N ALA A 178 2.08 25.29 -1.96
CA ALA A 178 1.56 23.98 -1.61
C ALA A 178 1.91 22.89 -2.65
N GLU A 179 2.10 21.66 -2.16
CA GLU A 179 2.48 20.49 -2.96
C GLU A 179 1.31 19.49 -3.06
N TYR A 180 1.07 19.02 -4.29
CA TYR A 180 0.00 18.09 -4.61
C TYR A 180 0.54 16.91 -5.41
N THR A 181 -0.14 15.77 -5.29
CA THR A 181 -0.02 14.66 -6.23
C THR A 181 -1.33 14.52 -6.98
N VAL A 182 -1.26 14.29 -8.29
CA VAL A 182 -2.42 14.05 -9.14
C VAL A 182 -2.34 12.61 -9.63
N ASP A 183 -3.20 11.77 -9.07
CA ASP A 183 -3.30 10.36 -9.47
C ASP A 183 -4.12 10.28 -10.77
N CYS A 184 -3.68 9.49 -11.74
CA CYS A 184 -4.28 9.42 -13.07
C CYS A 184 -4.40 7.97 -13.57
N ILE A 185 -5.35 7.73 -14.48
CA ILE A 185 -5.52 6.43 -15.14
C ILE A 185 -5.77 6.64 -16.62
N GLY A 186 -4.97 5.97 -17.45
CA GLY A 186 -5.20 5.83 -18.88
C GLY A 186 -5.83 4.48 -19.24
N ASP A 187 -6.58 4.46 -20.33
CA ASP A 187 -7.15 3.23 -20.89
C ASP A 187 -6.10 2.34 -21.58
N ALA A 188 -6.54 1.28 -22.26
CA ALA A 188 -5.65 0.38 -23.00
C ALA A 188 -4.94 1.04 -24.20
N LYS A 189 -5.44 2.17 -24.71
CA LYS A 189 -4.91 2.96 -25.83
C LYS A 189 -4.06 4.15 -25.37
N GLY A 190 -4.02 4.41 -24.06
CA GLY A 190 -3.28 5.52 -23.46
C GLY A 190 -4.07 6.83 -23.42
N SER A 191 -5.39 6.79 -23.53
CA SER A 191 -6.28 7.95 -23.35
C SER A 191 -6.60 8.16 -21.86
N LEU A 192 -6.54 9.42 -21.39
CA LEU A 192 -6.84 9.77 -20.00
C LEU A 192 -8.32 9.50 -19.69
N LEU A 193 -8.59 8.66 -18.70
CA LEU A 193 -9.96 8.37 -18.23
C LEU A 193 -10.31 9.15 -16.98
N HIS A 194 -9.33 9.40 -16.10
CA HIS A 194 -9.56 10.12 -14.85
C HIS A 194 -8.28 10.70 -14.28
N TRP A 195 -8.44 11.77 -13.52
CA TRP A 195 -7.41 12.43 -12.73
C TRP A 195 -8.01 12.87 -11.38
N ALA A 196 -7.24 12.74 -10.30
CA ALA A 196 -7.66 13.10 -8.95
C ALA A 196 -6.51 13.76 -8.19
N PRO A 197 -6.59 15.07 -7.91
CA PRO A 197 -5.58 15.76 -7.12
C PRO A 197 -5.78 15.48 -5.63
N ARG A 198 -4.66 15.35 -4.91
CA ARG A 198 -4.63 15.18 -3.46
C ARG A 198 -3.50 15.98 -2.84
N GLU A 199 -3.82 16.65 -1.75
CA GLU A 199 -2.87 17.46 -0.99
C GLU A 199 -1.97 16.56 -0.16
N ARG A 200 -0.70 16.95 -0.01
CA ARG A 200 0.30 16.23 0.79
C ARG A 200 0.52 16.96 2.11
N THR A 201 -0.48 16.91 2.99
CA THR A 201 -0.50 17.69 4.26
C THR A 201 0.61 17.32 5.24
N ARG A 202 1.16 16.10 5.15
CA ARG A 202 2.39 15.71 5.86
C ARG A 202 3.25 14.77 5.02
N VAL A 203 4.53 15.11 4.90
CA VAL A 203 5.54 14.34 4.16
C VAL A 203 6.62 13.86 5.12
N LYS A 204 7.02 12.59 5.00
CA LYS A 204 8.16 11.99 5.72
C LYS A 204 9.00 11.21 4.72
N SER A 205 10.29 11.54 4.60
CA SER A 205 11.22 10.89 3.66
C SER A 205 10.68 10.84 2.21
N GLY A 206 10.11 11.96 1.74
CA GLY A 206 9.51 12.09 0.40
C GLY A 206 8.17 11.35 0.20
N ILE A 207 7.67 10.67 1.22
CA ILE A 207 6.41 9.93 1.19
C ILE A 207 5.32 10.76 1.86
N SER A 208 4.17 10.91 1.20
CA SER A 208 2.99 11.51 1.81
C SER A 208 2.39 10.52 2.82
N VAL A 209 2.57 10.83 4.10
CA VAL A 209 2.05 10.07 5.24
C VAL A 209 0.74 10.64 5.76
N ARG A 210 0.35 11.84 5.31
CA ARG A 210 -1.01 12.37 5.46
C ARG A 210 -1.44 13.01 4.15
N THR A 211 -2.65 12.68 3.70
CA THR A 211 -3.21 13.17 2.44
C THR A 211 -4.73 13.22 2.48
N ARG A 212 -5.30 14.19 1.77
CA ARG A 212 -6.73 14.38 1.59
C ARG A 212 -7.03 14.82 0.15
N PRO A 213 -8.25 14.61 -0.37
CA PRO A 213 -8.62 15.11 -1.69
C PRO A 213 -8.43 16.62 -1.78
N ALA A 214 -7.95 17.09 -2.92
CA ALA A 214 -7.89 18.52 -3.23
C ALA A 214 -8.91 18.83 -4.33
N LEU A 215 -9.39 20.07 -4.38
CA LEU A 215 -10.17 20.58 -5.50
C LEU A 215 -9.28 21.54 -6.27
N LEU A 216 -8.71 21.08 -7.38
CA LEU A 216 -7.89 21.90 -8.27
C LEU A 216 -8.64 22.14 -9.57
N GLY A 217 -8.40 23.29 -10.19
CA GLY A 217 -9.14 23.74 -11.37
C GLY A 217 -8.61 23.22 -12.71
N ALA A 218 -9.13 23.80 -13.79
CA ALA A 218 -8.86 23.42 -15.17
C ALA A 218 -7.36 23.41 -15.55
N ALA A 219 -6.54 24.25 -14.93
CA ALA A 219 -5.10 24.27 -15.19
C ALA A 219 -4.44 22.91 -14.91
N VAL A 220 -4.81 22.25 -13.80
CA VAL A 220 -4.23 20.94 -13.44
C VAL A 220 -4.78 19.82 -14.33
N GLN A 221 -6.05 19.92 -14.73
CA GLN A 221 -6.62 19.03 -15.74
C GLN A 221 -5.85 19.11 -17.05
N GLN A 222 -5.59 20.33 -17.54
CA GLN A 222 -4.83 20.56 -18.77
C GLN A 222 -3.42 19.97 -18.68
N MET A 223 -2.74 20.11 -17.53
CA MET A 223 -1.44 19.43 -17.31
C MET A 223 -1.57 17.92 -17.49
N ALA A 224 -2.59 17.29 -16.92
CA ALA A 224 -2.81 15.85 -17.04
C ALA A 224 -3.06 15.43 -18.50
N GLU A 225 -3.86 16.21 -19.23
CA GLU A 225 -4.18 15.98 -20.65
C GLU A 225 -2.94 16.14 -21.55
N GLU A 226 -2.12 17.18 -21.33
CA GLU A 226 -0.88 17.42 -22.09
C GLU A 226 0.17 16.33 -21.84
N ILE A 227 0.37 15.94 -20.59
CA ILE A 227 1.26 14.84 -20.22
C ILE A 227 0.78 13.53 -20.87
N THR A 228 -0.54 13.25 -20.83
CA THR A 228 -1.13 12.06 -21.46
C THR A 228 -0.92 12.07 -22.97
N ARG A 229 -1.13 13.22 -23.63
CA ARG A 229 -0.95 13.36 -25.09
C ARG A 229 0.47 12.98 -25.51
N ILE A 230 1.46 13.34 -24.70
CA ILE A 230 2.88 13.14 -24.99
C ILE A 230 3.33 11.70 -24.71
N PHE A 231 2.94 11.12 -23.57
CA PHE A 231 3.45 9.82 -23.12
C PHE A 231 2.50 8.64 -23.35
N ARG A 232 1.20 8.89 -23.52
CA ARG A 232 0.14 7.89 -23.71
C ARG A 232 0.21 6.75 -22.70
N PHE A 233 0.16 7.10 -21.42
CA PHE A 233 0.27 6.12 -20.34
C PHE A 233 -0.90 5.13 -20.36
N LYS A 234 -0.56 3.85 -20.41
CA LYS A 234 -1.48 2.73 -20.26
C LYS A 234 -1.61 2.38 -18.78
N GLY A 235 -2.81 2.39 -18.22
CA GLY A 235 -3.01 2.15 -16.80
C GLY A 235 -2.62 3.35 -15.93
N ALA A 236 -2.32 3.08 -14.65
CA ALA A 236 -2.19 4.12 -13.64
C ALA A 236 -0.81 4.79 -13.67
N TRP A 237 -0.82 6.09 -13.43
CA TRP A 237 0.35 6.94 -13.32
C TRP A 237 0.00 8.14 -12.43
N PHE A 238 0.99 8.93 -12.06
CA PHE A 238 0.73 10.19 -11.38
C PHE A 238 1.76 11.24 -11.78
N PHE A 239 1.43 12.49 -11.48
CA PHE A 239 2.39 13.58 -11.49
C PHE A 239 2.28 14.39 -10.20
N GLN A 240 3.38 15.03 -9.81
CA GLN A 240 3.42 15.91 -8.65
C GLN A 240 3.63 17.34 -9.09
N ILE A 241 2.97 18.25 -8.41
CA ILE A 241 3.01 19.68 -8.70
C ILE A 241 3.21 20.47 -7.41
N LYS A 242 3.84 21.64 -7.54
CA LYS A 242 3.98 22.59 -6.45
C LYS A 242 3.76 24.00 -6.95
N ALA A 243 3.09 24.83 -6.15
CA ALA A 243 2.83 26.21 -6.52
C ALA A 243 4.10 27.07 -6.42
N ASP A 244 4.31 27.93 -7.42
CA ASP A 244 5.28 29.02 -7.38
C ASP A 244 4.80 30.17 -6.47
N ALA A 245 5.56 31.27 -6.42
CA ALA A 245 5.23 32.43 -5.58
C ALA A 245 3.95 33.16 -6.05
N GLU A 246 3.58 33.02 -7.32
CA GLU A 246 2.36 33.58 -7.91
C GLU A 246 1.16 32.62 -7.83
N GLY A 247 1.33 31.43 -7.25
CA GLY A 247 0.29 30.42 -7.12
C GLY A 247 0.08 29.55 -8.37
N ARG A 248 0.94 29.64 -9.38
CA ARG A 248 0.89 28.77 -10.57
C ARG A 248 1.55 27.44 -10.27
N PHE A 249 0.94 26.36 -10.75
CA PHE A 249 1.47 25.02 -10.51
C PHE A 249 2.62 24.69 -11.47
N LYS A 250 3.72 24.21 -10.90
CA LYS A 250 4.89 23.73 -11.62
C LYS A 250 5.14 22.24 -11.34
N LEU A 251 5.55 21.51 -12.37
CA LEU A 251 5.75 20.06 -12.32
C LEU A 251 6.99 19.69 -11.49
N LEU A 252 6.85 18.74 -10.57
CA LEU A 252 7.96 18.16 -9.80
C LEU A 252 8.45 16.83 -10.38
N GLU A 253 7.52 15.92 -10.70
CA GLU A 253 7.80 14.59 -11.25
C GLU A 253 6.59 14.01 -11.99
N VAL A 254 6.85 13.04 -12.87
CA VAL A 254 5.86 12.17 -13.52
C VAL A 254 6.33 10.74 -13.32
N ALA A 255 5.46 9.84 -12.85
CA ALA A 255 5.82 8.45 -12.65
C ALA A 255 4.73 7.49 -13.19
N PRO A 256 5.08 6.55 -14.09
CA PRO A 256 4.15 5.61 -14.70
C PRO A 256 3.93 4.38 -13.82
N ARG A 257 3.49 4.58 -12.57
CA ARG A 257 3.24 3.51 -11.61
C ARG A 257 2.21 3.87 -10.55
N ILE A 258 1.87 2.88 -9.75
CA ILE A 258 1.12 3.06 -8.52
C ILE A 258 1.93 3.88 -7.51
N ALA A 259 1.28 4.86 -6.87
CA ALA A 259 1.79 5.52 -5.68
C ALA A 259 1.22 4.86 -4.42
N GLY A 260 2.01 4.74 -3.35
CA GLY A 260 1.52 4.17 -2.09
C GLY A 260 0.31 4.92 -1.50
N SER A 261 0.18 6.22 -1.78
CA SER A 261 -0.95 7.03 -1.32
C SER A 261 -2.18 6.99 -2.25
N MET A 262 -2.14 6.24 -3.37
CA MET A 262 -3.35 5.93 -4.16
C MET A 262 -4.37 5.11 -3.35
N GLY A 263 -4.01 4.62 -2.16
CA GLY A 263 -4.95 4.09 -1.18
C GLY A 263 -6.07 5.08 -0.81
N LEU A 264 -5.81 6.39 -0.87
CA LEU A 264 -6.87 7.40 -0.72
C LEU A 264 -7.90 7.28 -1.85
N SER A 265 -7.45 7.25 -3.11
CA SER A 265 -8.32 7.11 -4.28
C SER A 265 -9.04 5.76 -4.32
N ARG A 266 -8.42 4.69 -3.83
CA ARG A 266 -9.08 3.39 -3.67
C ARG A 266 -10.27 3.47 -2.70
N ASN A 267 -10.10 4.17 -1.58
CA ASN A 267 -11.20 4.43 -0.64
C ASN A 267 -12.21 5.45 -1.18
N LEU A 268 -11.98 6.07 -2.34
CA LEU A 268 -12.93 6.89 -3.09
C LEU A 268 -13.45 6.18 -4.36
N GLY A 269 -13.34 4.84 -4.41
CA GLY A 269 -13.92 4.01 -5.47
C GLY A 269 -13.01 3.74 -6.67
N ILE A 270 -11.77 4.22 -6.67
CA ILE A 270 -10.84 4.07 -7.82
C ILE A 270 -9.70 3.11 -7.48
N ASN A 271 -9.84 1.86 -7.88
CA ASN A 271 -8.82 0.84 -7.71
C ASN A 271 -7.76 0.89 -8.82
N TYR A 272 -6.84 1.85 -8.75
CA TYR A 272 -5.79 2.05 -9.76
C TYR A 272 -4.97 0.78 -10.10
N PRO A 273 -4.54 -0.07 -9.14
CA PRO A 273 -3.88 -1.33 -9.46
C PRO A 273 -4.74 -2.27 -10.31
N LEU A 274 -6.02 -2.46 -9.96
CA LEU A 274 -6.92 -3.33 -10.72
C LEU A 274 -7.23 -2.77 -12.11
N LEU A 275 -7.45 -1.46 -12.23
CA LEU A 275 -7.70 -0.83 -13.52
C LEU A 275 -6.45 -0.86 -14.42
N SER A 276 -5.25 -0.79 -13.84
CA SER A 276 -3.99 -0.94 -14.59
C SER A 276 -3.84 -2.34 -15.18
N LEU A 277 -4.24 -3.37 -14.44
CA LEU A 277 -4.31 -4.74 -14.91
C LEU A 277 -5.28 -4.88 -16.08
N TYR A 278 -6.48 -4.30 -15.97
CA TYR A 278 -7.47 -4.32 -17.06
C TYR A 278 -6.99 -3.60 -18.30
N ALA A 279 -6.39 -2.41 -18.14
CA ALA A 279 -5.78 -1.69 -19.25
C ALA A 279 -4.76 -2.58 -19.97
N HIS A 280 -3.83 -3.20 -19.22
CA HIS A 280 -2.78 -4.05 -19.78
C HIS A 280 -3.32 -5.32 -20.44
N ALA A 281 -4.39 -5.90 -19.91
CA ALA A 281 -5.11 -7.03 -20.50
C ALA A 281 -5.96 -6.65 -21.73
N GLY A 282 -6.11 -5.37 -22.05
CA GLY A 282 -6.98 -4.90 -23.14
C GLY A 282 -8.47 -5.02 -22.80
N LEU A 283 -8.82 -5.12 -21.51
CA LEU A 283 -10.19 -5.20 -21.05
C LEU A 283 -10.80 -3.80 -20.93
N PRO A 284 -12.06 -3.59 -21.35
CA PRO A 284 -12.76 -2.34 -21.12
C PRO A 284 -13.08 -2.16 -19.63
N PHE A 285 -12.96 -0.93 -19.14
CA PHE A 285 -13.36 -0.56 -17.79
C PHE A 285 -13.80 0.91 -17.75
N ALA A 286 -14.54 1.26 -16.70
CA ALA A 286 -14.94 2.62 -16.39
C ALA A 286 -14.46 2.98 -14.98
N VAL A 287 -14.41 4.29 -14.70
CA VAL A 287 -14.11 4.84 -13.39
C VAL A 287 -15.42 5.29 -12.73
N LEU A 288 -15.55 5.08 -11.41
CA LEU A 288 -16.70 5.53 -10.64
C LEU A 288 -16.23 6.26 -9.37
N PRO A 289 -15.71 7.49 -9.50
CA PRO A 289 -15.21 8.25 -8.36
C PRO A 289 -16.35 8.59 -7.39
N GLN A 290 -16.06 8.52 -6.09
CA GLN A 290 -16.92 8.99 -5.01
C GLN A 290 -16.39 10.33 -4.47
N VAL A 291 -17.28 11.17 -3.95
CA VAL A 291 -16.93 12.48 -3.40
C VAL A 291 -17.51 12.63 -2.01
N TYR A 292 -16.66 12.55 -1.00
CA TYR A 292 -16.97 12.84 0.39
C TYR A 292 -15.70 13.23 1.16
N PRO A 293 -15.81 13.92 2.31
CA PRO A 293 -14.66 14.24 3.14
C PRO A 293 -13.97 12.97 3.64
N ILE A 294 -12.66 12.86 3.36
CA ILE A 294 -11.81 11.78 3.84
C ILE A 294 -10.38 12.30 3.98
N GLU A 295 -9.68 11.82 5.00
CA GLU A 295 -8.25 12.01 5.18
C GLU A 295 -7.61 10.65 5.43
N MET A 296 -6.47 10.39 4.79
CA MET A 296 -5.68 9.20 5.01
C MET A 296 -4.40 9.60 5.73
N ASP A 297 -4.20 9.04 6.93
CA ASP A 297 -2.94 9.10 7.69
C ASP A 297 -2.30 7.70 7.71
N ARG A 298 -0.98 7.64 7.54
CA ARG A 298 -0.22 6.39 7.50
C ARG A 298 0.89 6.41 8.53
N ALA A 299 0.99 5.32 9.28
CA ALA A 299 2.06 4.99 10.19
C ALA A 299 2.60 3.59 9.87
N LEU A 300 3.70 3.21 10.53
CA LEU A 300 4.18 1.83 10.47
C LEU A 300 3.14 0.93 11.15
N GLN A 301 2.82 -0.19 10.50
CA GLN A 301 1.87 -1.15 11.03
C GLN A 301 2.55 -2.49 11.30
N SER A 302 2.25 -3.07 12.46
CA SER A 302 2.73 -4.39 12.84
C SER A 302 1.94 -5.49 12.14
N ARG A 303 2.65 -6.55 11.73
CA ARG A 303 2.06 -7.81 11.27
C ARG A 303 2.82 -8.96 11.89
N PHE A 304 2.08 -10.00 12.27
CA PHE A 304 2.61 -11.12 13.02
C PHE A 304 2.41 -12.40 12.24
N LYS A 305 3.40 -13.29 12.34
CA LYS A 305 3.33 -14.67 11.86
C LYS A 305 3.52 -15.55 13.08
N VAL A 306 2.42 -16.11 13.55
CA VAL A 306 2.38 -16.85 14.80
C VAL A 306 2.39 -18.34 14.51
N GLY A 307 3.33 -19.07 15.11
CA GLY A 307 3.48 -20.52 14.95
C GLY A 307 2.64 -21.33 15.94
N LEU A 308 1.40 -20.89 16.20
CA LEU A 308 0.47 -21.59 17.09
C LEU A 308 -0.46 -22.48 16.27
N GLU A 309 -0.56 -23.74 16.66
CA GLU A 309 -1.52 -24.70 16.12
C GLU A 309 -2.67 -24.83 17.12
N TYR A 310 -3.90 -24.57 16.65
CA TYR A 310 -5.11 -24.63 17.46
C TYR A 310 -6.33 -24.87 16.58
N ASP A 311 -7.32 -25.56 17.14
CA ASP A 311 -8.62 -25.82 16.51
C ASP A 311 -9.79 -25.33 17.39
N ALA A 312 -9.53 -24.82 18.60
CA ALA A 312 -10.50 -24.12 19.46
C ALA A 312 -9.99 -22.78 19.98
N VAL A 313 -10.93 -21.86 20.21
CA VAL A 313 -10.72 -20.60 20.90
C VAL A 313 -11.79 -20.44 21.97
N TYR A 314 -11.35 -20.34 23.22
CA TYR A 314 -12.18 -19.96 24.35
C TYR A 314 -12.13 -18.44 24.48
N LEU A 315 -13.29 -17.78 24.35
CA LEU A 315 -13.39 -16.32 24.28
C LEU A 315 -14.31 -15.81 25.38
N ASP A 316 -13.87 -14.78 26.11
CA ASP A 316 -14.74 -14.07 27.03
C ASP A 316 -15.67 -13.07 26.32
N LEU A 317 -16.81 -12.80 26.97
CA LEU A 317 -17.80 -11.83 26.51
C LEU A 317 -17.49 -10.41 27.01
N ASP A 318 -17.51 -10.23 28.32
CA ASP A 318 -17.41 -8.93 28.99
C ASP A 318 -15.98 -8.41 28.92
N ASP A 319 -15.81 -7.11 28.72
CA ASP A 319 -14.54 -6.39 28.60
C ASP A 319 -13.54 -6.97 27.56
N THR A 320 -13.99 -7.95 26.77
CA THR A 320 -13.24 -8.68 25.75
C THR A 320 -13.94 -8.55 24.39
N LEU A 321 -15.02 -9.30 24.15
CA LEU A 321 -15.80 -9.20 22.91
C LEU A 321 -16.66 -7.93 22.88
N ILE A 322 -17.14 -7.50 24.04
CA ILE A 322 -17.87 -6.24 24.23
C ILE A 322 -17.06 -5.36 25.18
N ILE A 323 -16.58 -4.22 24.69
CA ILE A 323 -15.74 -3.27 25.42
C ILE A 323 -16.46 -1.92 25.43
N ASP A 324 -16.62 -1.32 26.61
CA ASP A 324 -17.30 -0.03 26.79
C ASP A 324 -18.68 0.05 26.10
N GLY A 325 -19.41 -1.06 26.15
CA GLY A 325 -20.72 -1.17 25.52
C GLY A 325 -20.71 -1.15 23.99
N GLN A 326 -19.56 -1.43 23.36
CA GLN A 326 -19.41 -1.59 21.91
C GLN A 326 -18.78 -2.95 21.58
N VAL A 327 -19.09 -3.46 20.40
CA VAL A 327 -18.50 -4.72 19.92
C VAL A 327 -17.07 -4.48 19.46
N ASN A 328 -16.13 -5.32 19.93
CA ASN A 328 -14.74 -5.28 19.50
C ASN A 328 -14.62 -5.75 18.03
N SER A 329 -14.39 -4.80 17.13
CA SER A 329 -14.34 -5.06 15.68
C SER A 329 -13.23 -6.02 15.25
N LEU A 330 -12.09 -6.03 15.94
CA LEU A 330 -10.98 -6.95 15.65
C LEU A 330 -11.34 -8.38 16.04
N LEU A 331 -11.95 -8.58 17.21
CA LEU A 331 -12.46 -9.89 17.61
C LEU A 331 -13.60 -10.35 16.72
N MET A 332 -14.48 -9.47 16.25
CA MET A 332 -15.47 -9.84 15.24
C MET A 332 -14.82 -10.32 13.94
N ALA A 333 -13.78 -9.63 13.46
CA ALA A 333 -13.04 -10.09 12.29
C ALA A 333 -12.41 -11.47 12.53
N LEU A 334 -11.88 -11.73 13.72
CA LEU A 334 -11.35 -13.03 14.13
C LEU A 334 -12.44 -14.10 14.20
N LEU A 335 -13.61 -13.83 14.78
CA LEU A 335 -14.74 -14.76 14.81
C LEU A 335 -15.12 -15.23 13.40
N TYR A 336 -15.25 -14.32 12.45
CA TYR A 336 -15.52 -14.68 11.06
C TYR A 336 -14.35 -15.43 10.40
N GLN A 337 -13.10 -15.08 10.72
CA GLN A 337 -11.93 -15.80 10.24
C GLN A 337 -11.89 -17.25 10.76
N TRP A 338 -12.16 -17.45 12.06
CA TRP A 338 -12.19 -18.77 12.70
C TRP A 338 -13.34 -19.62 12.17
N ALA A 339 -14.55 -19.05 12.06
CA ALA A 339 -15.69 -19.74 11.45
C ALA A 339 -15.38 -20.20 10.00
N GLY A 340 -14.74 -19.35 9.19
CA GLY A 340 -14.34 -19.71 7.83
C GLY A 340 -13.24 -20.77 7.74
N ARG A 341 -12.50 -21.01 8.84
CA ARG A 341 -11.42 -22.02 8.94
C ARG A 341 -11.86 -23.29 9.66
N GLY A 342 -13.08 -23.35 10.19
CA GLY A 342 -13.55 -24.46 11.01
C GLY A 342 -12.86 -24.55 12.37
N VAL A 343 -12.42 -23.41 12.92
CA VAL A 343 -11.95 -23.31 14.31
C VAL A 343 -13.17 -23.07 15.20
N ASP A 344 -13.37 -23.91 16.20
CA ASP A 344 -14.50 -23.77 17.12
C ASP A 344 -14.27 -22.60 18.06
N VAL A 345 -15.29 -21.76 18.23
CA VAL A 345 -15.25 -20.68 19.22
C VAL A 345 -16.23 -21.01 20.33
N ILE A 346 -15.72 -21.12 21.55
CA ILE A 346 -16.50 -21.37 22.75
C ILE A 346 -16.55 -20.07 23.55
N LEU A 347 -17.75 -19.51 23.73
CA LEU A 347 -17.92 -18.34 24.58
C LEU A 347 -17.94 -18.80 26.04
N ILE A 348 -17.00 -18.34 26.88
CA ILE A 348 -17.00 -18.59 28.32
C ILE A 348 -17.13 -17.28 29.06
N THR A 349 -18.22 -17.08 29.78
CA THR A 349 -18.48 -15.82 30.47
C THR A 349 -19.10 -15.99 31.85
N ARG A 350 -18.83 -15.03 32.73
CA ARG A 350 -19.49 -14.83 34.03
C ARG A 350 -20.52 -13.69 33.97
N HIS A 351 -20.99 -13.35 32.78
CA HIS A 351 -21.90 -12.23 32.54
C HIS A 351 -23.05 -12.19 33.55
N ALA A 352 -23.35 -11.02 34.09
CA ALA A 352 -24.38 -10.90 35.14
C ALA A 352 -25.79 -11.24 34.63
N SER A 353 -26.02 -11.11 33.32
CA SER A 353 -27.31 -11.37 32.68
C SER A 353 -27.23 -12.58 31.74
N CYS A 354 -28.26 -12.83 30.94
CA CYS A 354 -28.28 -13.92 29.96
C CYS A 354 -27.34 -13.60 28.78
N PRO A 355 -26.25 -14.36 28.54
CA PRO A 355 -25.30 -14.06 27.45
C PRO A 355 -25.96 -14.03 26.08
N ARG A 356 -26.91 -14.93 25.81
CA ARG A 356 -27.64 -14.97 24.53
C ARG A 356 -28.46 -13.71 24.27
N ALA A 357 -29.07 -13.14 25.30
CA ALA A 357 -29.81 -11.89 25.19
C ALA A 357 -28.87 -10.72 24.88
N THR A 358 -27.69 -10.70 25.53
CA THR A 358 -26.64 -9.71 25.28
C THR A 358 -26.09 -9.81 23.86
N LEU A 359 -25.76 -11.02 23.38
CA LEU A 359 -25.34 -11.25 21.99
C LEU A 359 -26.40 -10.74 20.99
N ALA A 360 -27.68 -11.08 21.21
CA ALA A 360 -28.77 -10.61 20.36
C ALA A 360 -28.92 -9.08 20.36
N TYR A 361 -28.79 -8.44 21.52
CA TYR A 361 -28.81 -6.98 21.66
C TYR A 361 -27.71 -6.32 20.82
N TYR A 362 -26.49 -6.86 20.87
CA TYR A 362 -25.34 -6.39 20.09
C TYR A 362 -25.31 -6.91 18.64
N ARG A 363 -26.34 -7.65 18.20
CA ARG A 363 -26.46 -8.24 16.87
C ARG A 363 -25.30 -9.20 16.53
N ILE A 364 -24.75 -9.86 17.54
CA ILE A 364 -23.79 -10.94 17.40
C ILE A 364 -24.58 -12.25 17.31
N SER A 365 -24.45 -12.96 16.20
CA SER A 365 -25.13 -14.24 16.04
C SER A 365 -24.56 -15.28 17.01
N GLU A 366 -25.42 -15.93 17.79
CA GLU A 366 -25.02 -17.05 18.65
C GLU A 366 -24.42 -18.23 17.86
N GLN A 367 -24.72 -18.32 16.55
CA GLN A 367 -24.20 -19.35 15.66
C GLN A 367 -22.69 -19.18 15.34
N LEU A 368 -22.08 -18.05 15.71
CA LEU A 368 -20.64 -17.87 15.65
C LEU A 368 -19.90 -18.66 16.74
N PHE A 369 -20.64 -19.21 17.70
CA PHE A 369 -20.10 -19.99 18.80
C PHE A 369 -20.58 -21.44 18.70
N SER A 370 -19.65 -22.40 18.81
CA SER A 370 -20.01 -23.82 18.90
C SER A 370 -20.69 -24.12 20.24
N GLU A 371 -20.34 -23.37 21.28
CA GLU A 371 -20.90 -23.50 22.61
C GLU A 371 -20.87 -22.14 23.36
N ILE A 372 -21.85 -21.94 24.24
CA ILE A 372 -21.92 -20.79 25.15
C ILE A 372 -22.01 -21.32 26.57
N ILE A 373 -20.94 -21.14 27.33
CA ILE A 373 -20.79 -21.57 28.73
C ILE A 373 -20.96 -20.36 29.64
N HIS A 374 -22.06 -20.36 30.40
CA HIS A 374 -22.37 -19.31 31.38
C HIS A 374 -22.06 -19.79 32.80
N ILE A 375 -20.98 -19.27 33.38
CA ILE A 375 -20.52 -19.64 34.72
C ILE A 375 -21.22 -18.75 35.75
N VAL A 376 -22.19 -19.32 36.48
CA VAL A 376 -22.97 -18.62 37.51
C VAL A 376 -22.60 -19.04 38.94
N ASP A 377 -21.91 -20.17 39.11
CA ASP A 377 -21.56 -20.75 40.41
C ASP A 377 -20.23 -20.23 40.99
N GLY A 378 -19.55 -19.34 40.26
CA GLY A 378 -18.27 -18.75 40.64
C GLY A 378 -17.05 -19.63 40.37
N SER A 379 -17.22 -20.82 39.78
CA SER A 379 -16.10 -21.69 39.42
C SER A 379 -15.09 -21.01 38.47
N PRO A 380 -13.80 -21.39 38.52
CA PRO A 380 -12.79 -20.82 37.63
C PRO A 380 -13.02 -21.25 36.17
N LYS A 381 -12.70 -20.36 35.21
CA LYS A 381 -12.84 -20.66 33.77
C LYS A 381 -12.00 -21.87 33.34
N SER A 382 -10.85 -22.12 33.97
CA SER A 382 -10.03 -23.31 33.68
C SER A 382 -10.75 -24.64 33.85
N ARG A 383 -11.80 -24.71 34.68
CA ARG A 383 -12.54 -25.95 34.95
C ARG A 383 -13.40 -26.42 33.78
N VAL A 384 -13.82 -25.50 32.92
CA VAL A 384 -14.71 -25.79 31.77
C VAL A 384 -13.95 -25.87 30.44
N ILE A 385 -12.63 -25.71 30.48
CA ILE A 385 -11.77 -25.81 29.29
C ILE A 385 -11.30 -27.25 29.12
N GLU A 386 -11.46 -27.80 27.91
CA GLU A 386 -11.06 -29.17 27.59
C GLU A 386 -9.55 -29.25 27.32
N THR A 387 -8.82 -30.02 28.14
CA THR A 387 -7.35 -30.14 28.07
C THR A 387 -6.84 -31.01 26.93
N ALA A 388 -7.69 -31.85 26.32
CA ALA A 388 -7.30 -32.75 25.23
C ALA A 388 -7.22 -32.04 23.86
N ARG A 389 -7.65 -30.77 23.80
CA ARG A 389 -7.80 -30.01 22.55
C ARG A 389 -6.72 -28.94 22.43
N ALA A 390 -6.22 -28.71 21.21
CA ALA A 390 -5.31 -27.61 20.94
C ALA A 390 -6.10 -26.30 20.91
N ALA A 391 -6.09 -25.56 22.02
CA ALA A 391 -6.93 -24.38 22.20
C ALA A 391 -6.14 -23.12 22.56
N LEU A 392 -6.76 -21.97 22.33
CA LEU A 392 -6.34 -20.67 22.85
C LEU A 392 -7.40 -20.13 23.83
N PHE A 393 -6.99 -19.26 24.73
CA PHE A 393 -7.90 -18.55 25.63
C PHE A 393 -7.71 -17.04 25.53
N ILE A 394 -8.79 -16.28 25.42
CA ILE A 394 -8.80 -14.83 25.28
C ILE A 394 -9.77 -14.24 26.29
N ASP A 395 -9.24 -13.38 27.17
CA ASP A 395 -9.94 -12.78 28.30
C ASP A 395 -9.15 -11.56 28.76
N ASP A 396 -9.77 -10.43 29.10
CA ASP A 396 -9.11 -9.22 29.60
C ASP A 396 -8.61 -9.36 31.05
N SER A 397 -9.17 -10.32 31.80
CA SER A 397 -8.81 -10.56 33.19
C SER A 397 -7.51 -11.32 33.32
N TYR A 398 -6.47 -10.64 33.84
CA TYR A 398 -5.19 -11.27 34.16
C TYR A 398 -5.35 -12.49 35.07
N ARG A 399 -6.27 -12.43 36.04
CA ARG A 399 -6.50 -13.54 36.98
C ARG A 399 -7.05 -14.78 36.27
N GLU A 400 -8.00 -14.62 35.35
CA GLU A 400 -8.55 -15.74 34.58
C GLU A 400 -7.50 -16.28 33.61
N ARG A 401 -6.74 -15.41 32.91
CA ARG A 401 -5.62 -15.85 32.06
C ARG A 401 -4.55 -16.62 32.82
N LEU A 402 -4.18 -16.16 34.01
CA LEU A 402 -3.19 -16.83 34.86
C LEU A 402 -3.68 -18.22 35.30
N ASP A 403 -4.94 -18.31 35.73
CA ASP A 403 -5.56 -19.58 36.14
C ASP A 403 -5.58 -20.58 34.97
N VAL A 404 -6.06 -20.17 33.80
CA VAL A 404 -6.11 -21.02 32.60
C VAL A 404 -4.71 -21.44 32.16
N SER A 405 -3.75 -20.51 32.12
CA SER A 405 -2.37 -20.80 31.74
C SER A 405 -1.73 -21.83 32.68
N GLN A 406 -1.91 -21.69 34.00
CA GLN A 406 -1.29 -22.60 34.98
C GLN A 406 -1.98 -23.97 35.07
N LYS A 407 -3.31 -24.01 34.94
CA LYS A 407 -4.09 -25.23 35.15
C LYS A 407 -4.28 -26.06 33.88
N VAL A 408 -4.43 -25.39 32.74
CA VAL A 408 -4.70 -26.04 31.44
C VAL A 408 -3.43 -26.12 30.60
N GLY A 409 -2.53 -25.13 30.69
CA GLY A 409 -1.27 -25.11 29.93
C GLY A 409 -1.40 -24.65 28.47
N ILE A 410 -2.48 -23.94 28.14
CA ILE A 410 -2.71 -23.38 26.79
C ILE A 410 -2.23 -21.92 26.68
N ALA A 411 -2.06 -21.44 25.44
CA ALA A 411 -1.72 -20.05 25.19
C ALA A 411 -2.90 -19.14 25.55
N VAL A 412 -2.61 -18.08 26.31
CA VAL A 412 -3.59 -17.11 26.79
C VAL A 412 -3.25 -15.72 26.26
N PHE A 413 -4.26 -14.95 25.88
CA PHE A 413 -4.08 -13.60 25.33
C PHE A 413 -5.01 -12.60 26.00
N ASP A 414 -4.47 -11.42 26.26
CA ASP A 414 -5.26 -10.23 26.50
C ASP A 414 -5.76 -9.68 25.15
N VAL A 415 -6.73 -8.78 25.19
CA VAL A 415 -7.36 -8.16 24.02
C VAL A 415 -6.33 -7.40 23.17
N ASP A 416 -5.33 -6.76 23.79
CA ASP A 416 -4.30 -5.99 23.09
C ASP A 416 -3.37 -6.86 22.20
N ALA A 417 -3.28 -8.14 22.51
CA ALA A 417 -2.39 -9.08 21.85
C ALA A 417 -3.09 -9.84 20.72
N VAL A 418 -4.42 -9.75 20.57
CA VAL A 418 -5.18 -10.60 19.63
C VAL A 418 -4.94 -10.25 18.16
N GLU A 419 -4.39 -9.07 17.85
CA GLU A 419 -4.08 -8.68 16.47
C GLU A 419 -3.11 -9.65 15.78
N GLN A 420 -2.30 -10.36 16.57
CA GLN A 420 -1.37 -11.35 16.07
C GLN A 420 -2.06 -12.61 15.52
N LEU A 421 -3.29 -12.89 15.94
CA LEU A 421 -4.08 -14.06 15.53
C LEU A 421 -4.79 -13.82 14.19
N LEU A 422 -4.86 -12.57 13.73
CA LEU A 422 -5.48 -12.23 12.47
C LEU A 422 -4.51 -12.50 11.32
N ASP A 423 -4.90 -13.36 10.39
CA ASP A 423 -4.06 -13.74 9.26
C ASP A 423 -4.40 -12.86 8.06
N TRP A 424 -3.52 -11.90 7.81
CA TRP A 424 -3.70 -10.87 6.78
C TRP A 424 -3.28 -11.33 5.39
N ARG A 425 -2.71 -12.54 5.26
CA ARG A 425 -2.08 -12.99 4.01
C ARG A 425 -3.13 -13.30 2.96
N ALA A 426 -3.01 -12.66 1.79
CA ALA A 426 -3.87 -12.89 0.64
C ALA A 426 -3.27 -13.87 -0.38
#